data_AF-A0A5C9DVE4-F1
#
_entry.id   AF-A0A5C9DVE4-F1
#
_cell.length_a   1.000
_cell.length_b   1.000
_cell.length_c   1.000
_cell.angle_alpha   90.00
_cell.angle_beta   90.00
_cell.angle_gamma   90.00
#
_symmetry.space_group_name_H-M   'P 1'
#
loop_
_entity.id
_entity.type
_entity.pdbx_description
1 polymer ?
#
loop_
_entity_poly.entity_id
_entity_poly.type
_entity_poly.pdbx_seq_one_letter_code
_entity_poly.pdbx_strand_id
1 'polypeptide(L)'
;MQIEVYFAQLRKRVDWIGPKCLIAMIGLSLVLLIATVETSLIEEPFDFSTTLSSIGVVASVFTFGIPFSIGAVVMWTTPKAHQSMLRTEPTSSYIRRTYLSRLILSTGLSFSVLFIGALVGFVIYGGDFTYFPSVLVASLLVGMMLTLLVFSLALYLDSPKYTLVISTLLFLFLSFEFGWSPRSADDIFSLCTPYHLFRYLAVILSGYQFPHEQAMEHYMGVYADFTVLLGPLLLWSIASVFSILGSLYLLKGNMMQWRKESSTWDDGALGSMESQPSGMVVHTHKRIKIMAMLIVILFSAATIFNTVLIPAGRQIPEEFYLYQSPETGEPITLGSWMYDSVYISDTLLSQTDGFTLMVTILEWGGYSGDDGLQVKYDMVSLSVSQFEAMNETEREDAIYPTSRGLTPDRPATGPGVQHSIDDAGTYLWAFRFTDTSNETAAYTIVVFIEIYFNPV
;
A
#
# COMPACT_ATOMS: atom_id res chain seq x y z
N MET A 1 23.84 -18.46 36.76
CA MET A 1 24.75 -19.36 36.02
C MET A 1 24.31 -19.69 34.59
N GLN A 2 23.18 -20.37 34.30
CA GLN A 2 22.80 -20.70 32.90
C GLN A 2 22.44 -19.47 32.03
N ILE A 3 21.82 -18.44 32.63
CA ILE A 3 21.48 -17.17 31.96
C ILE A 3 22.75 -16.37 31.60
N GLU A 4 23.75 -16.32 32.49
CA GLU A 4 25.02 -15.65 32.22
C GLU A 4 25.83 -16.34 31.12
N VAL A 5 25.80 -17.68 31.04
CA VAL A 5 26.40 -18.42 29.91
C VAL A 5 25.66 -18.10 28.61
N TYR A 6 24.33 -17.94 28.66
CA TYR A 6 23.53 -17.54 27.50
C TYR A 6 23.86 -16.11 27.05
N PHE A 7 23.96 -15.15 27.98
CA PHE A 7 24.36 -13.77 27.69
C PHE A 7 25.81 -13.66 27.23
N ALA A 8 26.74 -14.46 27.78
CA ALA A 8 28.12 -14.50 27.31
C ALA A 8 28.25 -15.09 25.90
N GLN A 9 27.44 -16.10 25.57
CA GLN A 9 27.33 -16.64 24.21
C GLN A 9 26.65 -15.66 23.25
N LEU A 10 25.64 -14.91 23.72
CA LEU A 10 25.01 -13.83 22.97
C LEU A 10 26.02 -12.72 22.68
N ARG A 11 26.76 -12.26 23.70
CA ARG A 11 27.79 -11.22 23.61
C ARG A 11 28.86 -11.56 22.57
N LYS A 12 29.44 -12.77 22.64
CA LYS A 12 30.38 -13.26 21.62
C LYS A 12 29.80 -13.34 20.20
N ARG A 13 28.48 -13.54 20.06
CA ARG A 13 27.78 -13.56 18.76
C ARG A 13 27.40 -12.16 18.26
N VAL A 14 27.18 -11.21 19.18
CA VAL A 14 26.87 -9.80 18.90
C VAL A 14 28.12 -8.99 18.56
N ASP A 15 29.28 -9.30 19.15
CA ASP A 15 30.59 -8.68 18.83
C ASP A 15 30.95 -8.80 17.34
N TRP A 16 30.30 -9.72 16.62
CA TRP A 16 30.49 -9.93 15.20
C TRP A 16 29.64 -9.01 14.30
N ILE A 17 28.54 -8.46 14.80
CA ILE A 17 27.77 -7.42 14.11
C ILE A 17 28.49 -6.10 14.36
N GLY A 18 29.46 -5.80 13.50
CA GLY A 18 30.27 -4.61 13.65
C GLY A 18 29.38 -3.35 13.73
N PRO A 19 29.72 -2.36 14.58
CA PRO A 19 28.94 -1.13 14.72
C PRO A 19 28.72 -0.42 13.37
N LYS A 20 29.66 -0.55 12.42
CA LYS A 20 29.52 -0.06 11.04
C LYS A 20 28.33 -0.66 10.29
N CYS A 21 28.03 -1.94 10.48
CA CYS A 21 26.90 -2.62 9.83
C CYS A 21 25.57 -2.17 10.44
N LEU A 22 25.52 -2.04 11.78
CA LEU A 22 24.35 -1.50 12.48
C LEU A 22 24.06 -0.04 12.05
N ILE A 23 25.11 0.80 11.98
CA ILE A 23 25.01 2.18 11.50
C ILE A 23 24.55 2.23 10.04
N ALA A 24 25.07 1.35 9.18
CA ALA A 24 24.63 1.28 7.77
C ALA A 24 23.16 0.83 7.63
N MET A 25 22.71 -0.14 8.43
CA MET A 25 21.29 -0.54 8.47
C MET A 25 20.39 0.61 8.89
N ILE A 26 20.74 1.25 10.00
CA ILE A 26 19.99 2.38 10.56
C ILE A 26 19.99 3.55 9.56
N GLY A 27 21.15 3.90 9.02
CA GLY A 27 21.32 4.97 8.03
C GLY A 27 20.55 4.71 6.73
N LEU A 28 20.64 3.51 6.15
CA LEU A 28 19.92 3.18 4.91
C LEU A 28 18.40 3.15 5.13
N SER A 29 17.95 2.63 6.27
CA SER A 29 16.53 2.63 6.64
C SER A 29 16.02 4.05 6.85
N LEU A 30 16.81 4.93 7.48
CA LEU A 30 16.50 6.35 7.64
C LEU A 30 16.45 7.11 6.31
N VAL A 31 17.38 6.86 5.38
CA VAL A 31 17.37 7.50 4.06
C VAL A 31 16.13 7.11 3.25
N LEU A 32 15.77 5.83 3.23
CA LEU A 32 14.56 5.37 2.53
C LEU A 32 13.27 5.84 3.22
N LEU A 33 13.31 5.96 4.55
CA LEU A 33 12.23 6.54 5.33
C LEU A 33 12.02 8.02 4.99
N ILE A 34 13.09 8.82 4.90
CA ILE A 34 13.00 10.23 4.47
C ILE A 34 12.49 10.35 3.03
N ALA A 35 12.95 9.49 2.12
CA ALA A 35 12.53 9.52 0.71
C ALA A 35 11.05 9.13 0.50
N THR A 36 10.50 8.23 1.32
CA THR A 36 9.09 7.84 1.24
C THR A 36 8.16 8.84 1.93
N VAL A 37 8.64 9.47 2.99
CA VAL A 37 7.93 10.52 3.75
C VAL A 37 7.56 11.73 2.89
N GLU A 38 8.46 12.22 2.04
CA GLU A 38 8.22 13.41 1.21
C GLU A 38 7.05 13.22 0.24
N THR A 39 6.66 11.97 -0.05
CA THR A 39 5.56 11.66 -0.97
C THR A 39 4.18 11.57 -0.30
N SER A 40 4.10 11.57 1.04
CA SER A 40 2.85 11.36 1.81
C SER A 40 2.27 12.60 2.50
N LEU A 41 2.82 13.79 2.24
CA LEU A 41 2.38 15.04 2.87
C LEU A 41 1.15 15.64 2.16
N ILE A 42 -0.06 15.23 2.57
CA ILE A 42 -1.28 16.01 2.34
C ILE A 42 -2.04 16.05 3.69
N GLU A 43 -2.16 17.26 4.24
CA GLU A 43 -2.73 17.55 5.56
C GLU A 43 -4.24 17.84 5.47
N GLU A 44 -5.00 17.27 6.41
CA GLU A 44 -6.33 17.77 6.83
C GLU A 44 -6.45 17.71 8.37
N PRO A 45 -7.32 18.54 8.99
CA PRO A 45 -7.38 18.70 10.43
C PRO A 45 -8.19 17.57 11.07
N PHE A 46 -7.50 16.48 11.42
CA PHE A 46 -8.01 15.43 12.29
C PHE A 46 -7.00 15.19 13.43
N ASP A 47 -7.44 15.12 14.69
CA ASP A 47 -6.56 15.02 15.88
C ASP A 47 -5.67 13.74 15.87
N PHE A 48 -6.06 12.75 15.08
CA PHE A 48 -5.34 11.49 14.86
C PHE A 48 -4.45 11.48 13.59
N SER A 49 -4.49 12.52 12.75
CA SER A 49 -3.76 12.54 11.46
C SER A 49 -2.24 12.52 11.64
N THR A 50 -1.71 13.19 12.66
CA THR A 50 -0.29 13.17 13.04
C THR A 50 0.17 11.79 13.52
N THR A 51 -0.70 11.09 14.25
CA THR A 51 -0.45 9.70 14.69
C THR A 51 -0.49 8.74 13.50
N LEU A 52 -1.45 8.88 12.59
CA LEU A 52 -1.51 8.09 11.36
C LEU A 52 -0.29 8.32 10.45
N SER A 53 0.19 9.56 10.38
CA SER A 53 1.42 9.90 9.66
C SER A 53 2.64 9.22 10.30
N SER A 54 2.73 9.23 11.63
CA SER A 54 3.77 8.51 12.38
C SER A 54 3.70 7.00 12.15
N ILE A 55 2.50 6.41 12.10
CA ILE A 55 2.28 5.01 11.74
C ILE A 55 2.73 4.76 10.29
N GLY A 56 2.37 5.62 9.34
CA GLY A 56 2.76 5.51 7.93
C GLY A 56 4.28 5.49 7.72
N VAL A 57 5.01 6.30 8.50
CA VAL A 57 6.47 6.35 8.51
C VAL A 57 7.09 5.01 8.93
N VAL A 58 6.53 4.37 9.96
CA VAL A 58 7.01 3.04 10.39
C VAL A 58 6.61 1.97 9.36
N ALA A 59 5.41 2.10 8.79
CA ALA A 59 4.89 1.20 7.77
C ALA A 59 5.80 1.14 6.53
N SER A 60 6.37 2.27 6.09
CA SER A 60 7.25 2.31 4.92
C SER A 60 8.54 1.50 5.08
N VAL A 61 8.99 1.26 6.31
CA VAL A 61 10.14 0.38 6.58
C VAL A 61 9.81 -1.08 6.20
N PHE A 62 8.54 -1.49 6.32
CA PHE A 62 8.09 -2.82 5.93
C PHE A 62 8.02 -3.00 4.41
N THR A 63 7.78 -1.92 3.65
CA THR A 63 7.74 -1.91 2.18
C THR A 63 9.05 -2.41 1.55
N PHE A 64 10.19 -2.07 2.15
CA PHE A 64 11.50 -2.50 1.65
C PHE A 64 12.04 -3.75 2.36
N GLY A 65 11.58 -4.01 3.58
CA GLY A 65 11.97 -5.14 4.41
C GLY A 65 13.46 -5.24 4.77
N ILE A 66 14.23 -4.16 4.55
CA ILE A 66 15.69 -4.12 4.70
C ILE A 66 16.18 -4.53 6.10
N PRO A 67 15.57 -4.07 7.21
CA PRO A 67 16.03 -4.48 8.55
C PRO A 67 15.92 -5.98 8.79
N PHE A 68 14.94 -6.65 8.15
CA PHE A 68 14.75 -8.10 8.26
C PHE A 68 15.76 -8.84 7.37
N SER A 69 15.94 -8.36 6.13
CA SER A 69 16.92 -8.85 5.16
C SER A 69 18.34 -8.85 5.70
N ILE A 70 18.80 -7.73 6.23
CA ILE A 70 20.16 -7.61 6.74
C ILE A 70 20.33 -8.44 8.02
N GLY A 71 19.34 -8.44 8.92
CA GLY A 71 19.33 -9.29 10.10
C GLY A 71 19.54 -10.77 9.76
N ALA A 72 18.78 -11.29 8.79
CA ALA A 72 18.90 -12.67 8.33
C ALA A 72 20.25 -12.97 7.65
N VAL A 73 20.72 -12.06 6.79
CA VAL A 73 21.98 -12.19 6.05
C VAL A 73 23.16 -12.31 7.01
N VAL A 74 23.22 -11.40 7.97
CA VAL A 74 24.21 -11.41 9.05
C VAL A 74 24.10 -12.74 9.78
N MET A 75 22.91 -13.11 10.26
CA MET A 75 22.74 -14.32 11.06
C MET A 75 23.05 -15.62 10.32
N TRP A 76 22.86 -15.74 9.01
CA TRP A 76 22.92 -17.03 8.32
C TRP A 76 24.01 -17.17 7.29
N THR A 77 24.19 -16.17 6.43
CA THR A 77 24.87 -16.36 5.13
C THR A 77 26.36 -15.96 5.12
N THR A 78 26.89 -15.50 6.25
CA THR A 78 28.26 -15.01 6.31
C THR A 78 29.27 -16.10 6.65
N PRO A 79 30.54 -15.97 6.21
CA PRO A 79 31.57 -16.97 6.50
C PRO A 79 31.76 -17.22 8.00
N LYS A 80 31.67 -16.19 8.83
CA LYS A 80 31.78 -16.30 10.28
C LYS A 80 30.56 -16.98 10.90
N ALA A 81 29.35 -16.74 10.37
CA ALA A 81 28.15 -17.46 10.77
C ALA A 81 28.28 -18.97 10.48
N HIS A 82 28.82 -19.34 9.31
CA HIS A 82 29.07 -20.73 8.91
C HIS A 82 30.11 -21.39 9.80
N GLN A 83 31.27 -20.76 9.99
CA GLN A 83 32.35 -21.25 10.86
C GLN A 83 31.87 -21.48 12.30
N SER A 84 31.00 -20.60 12.83
CA SER A 84 30.43 -20.81 14.16
C SER A 84 29.54 -22.06 14.26
N MET A 85 28.93 -22.51 13.16
CA MET A 85 28.05 -23.69 13.12
C MET A 85 28.81 -24.99 12.88
N LEU A 86 30.00 -24.91 12.27
CA LEU A 86 30.85 -26.08 12.00
C LEU A 86 31.54 -26.62 13.27
N ARG A 87 31.69 -25.80 14.31
CA ARG A 87 32.39 -26.14 15.57
C ARG A 87 31.69 -27.21 16.41
N THR A 88 30.45 -27.58 16.12
CA THR A 88 29.66 -28.49 16.95
C THR A 88 28.91 -29.48 16.07
N GLU A 89 28.74 -30.71 16.53
CA GLU A 89 27.96 -31.70 15.78
C GLU A 89 26.47 -31.32 15.68
N PRO A 90 25.87 -31.47 14.49
CA PRO A 90 24.48 -31.11 14.24
C PRO A 90 23.52 -32.11 14.89
N THR A 91 23.36 -32.03 16.21
CA THR A 91 22.26 -32.71 16.92
C THR A 91 20.96 -31.94 16.72
N SER A 92 19.81 -32.63 16.77
CA SER A 92 18.49 -32.00 16.62
C SER A 92 18.25 -30.87 17.63
N SER A 93 18.71 -31.06 18.87
CA SER A 93 18.64 -30.04 19.94
C SER A 93 19.53 -28.82 19.64
N TYR A 94 20.76 -29.04 19.15
CA TYR A 94 21.67 -27.95 18.79
C TYR A 94 21.12 -27.10 17.62
N ILE A 95 20.56 -27.73 16.60
CA ILE A 95 19.95 -27.05 15.43
C ILE A 95 18.81 -26.16 15.91
N ARG A 96 17.86 -26.70 16.68
CA ARG A 96 16.71 -25.95 17.20
C ARG A 96 17.15 -24.77 18.08
N ARG A 97 18.09 -24.99 19.00
CA ARG A 97 18.60 -23.93 19.89
C ARG A 97 19.32 -22.84 19.11
N THR A 98 20.14 -23.22 18.13
CA THR A 98 20.87 -22.25 17.29
C THR A 98 19.90 -21.43 16.45
N TYR A 99 18.92 -22.09 15.83
CA TYR A 99 17.84 -21.43 15.07
C TYR A 99 17.09 -20.41 15.93
N LEU A 100 16.56 -20.83 17.08
CA LEU A 100 15.81 -19.95 17.98
C LEU A 100 16.67 -18.78 18.48
N SER A 101 17.94 -19.04 18.85
CA SER A 101 18.83 -17.97 19.32
C SER A 101 19.09 -16.90 18.27
N ARG A 102 19.27 -17.31 17.00
CA ARG A 102 19.50 -16.39 15.89
C ARG A 102 18.22 -15.68 15.47
N LEU A 103 17.07 -16.35 15.57
CA LEU A 103 15.76 -15.75 15.34
C LEU A 103 15.47 -14.63 16.34
N ILE A 104 15.65 -14.90 17.64
CA ILE A 104 15.47 -13.89 18.69
C ILE A 104 16.41 -12.71 18.47
N LEU A 105 17.68 -12.97 18.15
CA LEU A 105 18.66 -11.91 17.88
C LEU A 105 18.30 -11.08 16.65
N SER A 106 17.92 -11.71 15.54
CA SER A 106 17.52 -11.00 14.32
C SER A 106 16.26 -10.18 14.56
N THR A 107 15.25 -10.77 15.22
CA THR A 107 14.01 -10.07 15.54
C THR A 107 14.29 -8.87 16.44
N GLY A 108 15.16 -9.02 17.46
CA GLY A 108 15.57 -7.91 18.33
C GLY A 108 16.31 -6.79 17.58
N LEU A 109 17.16 -7.13 16.60
CA LEU A 109 17.84 -6.15 15.75
C LEU A 109 16.85 -5.39 14.86
N SER A 110 15.97 -6.11 14.16
CA SER A 110 14.96 -5.49 13.31
C SER A 110 14.00 -4.63 14.14
N PHE A 111 13.58 -5.12 15.31
CA PHE A 111 12.75 -4.36 16.26
C PHE A 111 13.45 -3.10 16.76
N SER A 112 14.77 -3.13 16.99
CA SER A 112 15.52 -1.93 17.40
C SER A 112 15.47 -0.84 16.32
N VAL A 113 15.56 -1.23 15.04
CA VAL A 113 15.42 -0.27 13.93
C VAL A 113 14.00 0.27 13.86
N LEU A 114 12.99 -0.59 14.00
CA LEU A 114 11.58 -0.18 14.00
C LEU A 114 11.24 0.72 15.20
N PHE A 115 11.80 0.44 16.37
CA PHE A 115 11.65 1.28 17.57
C PHE A 115 12.23 2.68 17.34
N ILE A 116 13.42 2.77 16.76
CA ILE A 116 14.03 4.07 16.41
C ILE A 116 13.18 4.77 15.35
N GLY A 117 12.72 4.06 14.32
CA GLY A 117 11.83 4.62 13.30
C GLY A 117 10.53 5.16 13.87
N ALA A 118 9.89 4.42 14.79
CA ALA A 118 8.70 4.84 15.50
C ALA A 118 8.97 6.06 16.38
N LEU A 119 10.07 6.06 17.15
CA LEU A 119 10.44 7.19 17.99
C LEU A 119 10.66 8.46 17.15
N VAL A 120 11.38 8.33 16.04
CA VAL A 120 11.61 9.43 15.09
C VAL A 120 10.29 9.92 14.50
N GLY A 121 9.40 9.01 14.09
CA GLY A 121 8.07 9.35 13.58
C GLY A 121 7.26 10.18 14.60
N PHE A 122 7.08 9.65 15.81
CA PHE A 122 6.29 10.34 16.84
C PHE A 122 6.89 11.69 17.27
N VAL A 123 8.22 11.80 17.36
CA VAL A 123 8.89 13.06 17.74
C VAL A 123 8.82 14.11 16.63
N ILE A 124 9.02 13.72 15.36
CA ILE A 124 9.05 14.67 14.24
C ILE A 124 7.65 15.11 13.84
N TYR A 125 6.69 14.18 13.75
CA TYR A 125 5.33 14.48 13.30
C TYR A 125 4.39 14.91 14.42
N GLY A 126 4.87 14.95 15.67
CA GLY A 126 4.02 15.27 16.82
C GLY A 126 2.91 14.24 17.05
N GLY A 127 3.20 12.96 16.80
CA GLY A 127 2.24 11.88 17.07
C GLY A 127 1.97 11.77 18.57
N ASP A 128 0.74 11.40 18.94
CA ASP A 128 0.36 11.24 20.35
C ASP A 128 0.99 9.96 20.92
N PHE A 129 1.94 10.14 21.84
CA PHE A 129 2.67 9.06 22.51
C PHE A 129 1.78 8.06 23.24
N THR A 130 0.51 8.38 23.50
CA THR A 130 -0.50 7.43 23.99
C THR A 130 -0.64 6.21 23.08
N TYR A 131 -0.45 6.38 21.77
CA TYR A 131 -0.54 5.32 20.76
C TYR A 131 0.79 4.62 20.47
N PHE A 132 1.90 5.13 21.01
CA PHE A 132 3.23 4.54 20.78
C PHE A 132 3.32 3.04 21.14
N PRO A 133 2.72 2.55 22.25
CA PRO A 133 2.75 1.13 22.57
C PRO A 133 2.09 0.23 21.52
N SER A 134 1.00 0.66 20.89
CA SER A 134 0.31 -0.15 19.87
C SER A 134 1.18 -0.32 18.62
N VAL A 135 1.86 0.76 18.21
CA VAL A 135 2.83 0.77 17.11
C VAL A 135 4.00 -0.17 17.39
N LEU A 136 4.51 -0.22 18.62
CA LEU A 136 5.57 -1.16 19.01
C LEU A 136 5.10 -2.62 18.96
N VAL A 137 3.91 -2.91 19.49
CA VAL A 137 3.37 -4.28 19.48
C VAL A 137 3.10 -4.75 18.05
N ALA A 138 2.48 -3.91 17.21
CA ALA A 138 2.29 -4.20 15.80
C ALA A 138 3.63 -4.41 15.07
N SER A 139 4.63 -3.57 15.36
CA SER A 139 5.98 -3.68 14.79
C SER A 139 6.63 -5.02 15.12
N LEU A 140 6.49 -5.46 16.37
CA LEU A 140 7.04 -6.74 16.83
C LEU A 140 6.35 -7.93 16.14
N LEU A 141 5.02 -7.91 16.05
CA LEU A 141 4.22 -8.99 15.46
C LEU A 141 4.52 -9.14 13.97
N VAL A 142 4.35 -8.07 13.19
CA VAL A 142 4.61 -8.10 11.74
C VAL A 142 6.09 -8.33 11.47
N GLY A 143 6.98 -7.66 12.22
CA GLY A 143 8.42 -7.83 12.07
C GLY A 143 8.90 -9.26 12.34
N MET A 144 8.30 -9.97 13.30
CA MET A 144 8.59 -11.38 13.55
C MET A 144 8.17 -12.27 12.37
N MET A 145 6.99 -12.05 11.80
CA MET A 145 6.50 -12.78 10.61
C MET A 145 7.46 -12.59 9.42
N LEU A 146 7.87 -11.35 9.16
CA LEU A 146 8.80 -11.05 8.07
C LEU A 146 10.20 -11.63 8.31
N THR A 147 10.69 -11.57 9.55
CA THR A 147 12.00 -12.15 9.90
C THR A 147 12.02 -13.65 9.61
N LEU A 148 10.94 -14.38 9.88
CA LEU A 148 10.81 -15.81 9.59
C LEU A 148 10.84 -16.11 8.08
N LEU A 149 10.14 -15.30 7.29
CA LEU A 149 10.14 -15.42 5.84
C LEU A 149 11.55 -15.24 5.27
N VAL A 150 12.22 -14.15 5.68
CA VAL A 150 13.58 -13.83 5.21
C VAL A 150 14.60 -14.86 5.72
N PHE A 151 14.44 -15.41 6.93
CA PHE A 151 15.28 -16.50 7.42
C PHE A 151 15.22 -17.73 6.50
N SER A 152 14.03 -18.10 6.06
CA SER A 152 13.82 -19.21 5.15
C SER A 152 14.52 -18.96 3.81
N LEU A 153 14.39 -17.74 3.30
CA LEU A 153 15.05 -17.32 2.07
C LEU A 153 16.58 -17.32 2.20
N ALA A 154 17.11 -16.79 3.31
CA ALA A 154 18.54 -16.73 3.60
C ALA A 154 19.17 -18.12 3.65
N LEU A 155 18.49 -19.07 4.32
CA LEU A 155 18.90 -20.46 4.38
C LEU A 155 18.77 -21.17 3.03
N TYR A 156 17.75 -20.84 2.24
CA TYR A 156 17.58 -21.46 0.92
C TYR A 156 18.70 -21.03 -0.04
N LEU A 157 18.98 -19.72 -0.11
CA LEU A 157 19.93 -19.13 -1.05
C LEU A 157 21.38 -19.26 -0.60
N ASP A 158 21.62 -19.26 0.71
CA ASP A 158 22.95 -19.42 1.32
C ASP A 158 24.01 -18.44 0.75
N SER A 159 23.58 -17.21 0.50
CA SER A 159 24.46 -16.15 -0.03
C SER A 159 23.99 -14.77 0.40
N PRO A 160 24.89 -13.92 0.93
CA PRO A 160 24.50 -12.61 1.45
C PRO A 160 23.97 -11.70 0.34
N LYS A 161 24.65 -11.68 -0.82
CA LYS A 161 24.27 -10.84 -1.96
C LYS A 161 22.89 -11.21 -2.50
N TYR A 162 22.66 -12.49 -2.77
CA TYR A 162 21.39 -12.94 -3.35
C TYR A 162 20.25 -12.83 -2.35
N THR A 163 20.49 -13.11 -1.06
CA THR A 163 19.46 -12.96 -0.03
C THR A 163 18.99 -11.52 0.08
N LEU A 164 19.91 -10.54 0.13
CA LEU A 164 19.54 -9.13 0.16
C LEU A 164 18.72 -8.74 -1.08
N VAL A 165 19.25 -9.01 -2.28
CA VAL A 165 18.58 -8.61 -3.53
C VAL A 165 17.21 -9.27 -3.67
N ILE A 166 17.12 -10.59 -3.45
CA ILE A 166 15.87 -11.33 -3.65
C ILE A 166 14.83 -10.97 -2.59
N SER A 167 15.23 -10.78 -1.32
CA SER A 167 14.27 -10.35 -0.29
C SER A 167 13.76 -8.94 -0.54
N THR A 168 14.62 -7.99 -0.88
CA THR A 168 14.19 -6.62 -1.20
C THR A 168 13.28 -6.59 -2.42
N LEU A 169 13.60 -7.34 -3.49
CA LEU A 169 12.71 -7.46 -4.65
C LEU A 169 11.36 -8.09 -4.30
N LEU A 170 11.34 -9.09 -3.41
CA LEU A 170 10.10 -9.70 -2.93
C LEU A 170 9.23 -8.68 -2.17
N PHE A 171 9.81 -7.87 -1.28
CA PHE A 171 9.06 -6.86 -0.53
C PHE A 171 8.56 -5.71 -1.41
N LEU A 172 9.40 -5.23 -2.34
CA LEU A 172 8.99 -4.26 -3.33
C LEU A 172 7.84 -4.80 -4.19
N PHE A 173 7.95 -6.05 -4.65
CA PHE A 173 6.89 -6.70 -5.40
C PHE A 173 5.57 -6.77 -4.63
N LEU A 174 5.60 -7.25 -3.39
CA LEU A 174 4.40 -7.28 -2.54
C LEU A 174 3.79 -5.89 -2.38
N SER A 175 4.63 -4.86 -2.27
CA SER A 175 4.19 -3.48 -2.12
C SER A 175 3.64 -2.87 -3.41
N PHE A 176 4.17 -3.25 -4.57
CA PHE A 176 3.63 -2.79 -5.86
C PHE A 176 2.31 -3.47 -6.22
N GLU A 177 2.18 -4.77 -5.95
CA GLU A 177 0.98 -5.52 -6.33
C GLU A 177 -0.20 -5.32 -5.40
N PHE A 178 0.05 -5.12 -4.11
CA PHE A 178 -1.00 -5.08 -3.10
C PHE A 178 -1.01 -3.74 -2.34
N GLY A 179 -0.22 -2.76 -2.77
CA GLY A 179 -0.24 -1.40 -2.24
C GLY A 179 0.91 -1.06 -1.28
N TRP A 180 1.42 0.16 -1.44
CA TRP A 180 2.51 0.75 -0.63
C TRP A 180 2.10 2.03 0.09
N SER A 181 0.87 2.47 -0.12
CA SER A 181 0.27 3.70 0.37
C SER A 181 -1.24 3.51 0.48
N PRO A 182 -1.95 4.27 1.34
CA PRO A 182 -3.41 4.20 1.43
C PRO A 182 -4.09 4.37 0.07
N ARG A 183 -3.56 5.21 -0.83
CA ARG A 183 -4.14 5.46 -2.16
C ARG A 183 -3.95 4.32 -3.17
N SER A 184 -3.12 3.33 -2.85
CA SER A 184 -2.85 2.18 -3.73
C SER A 184 -3.54 0.91 -3.24
N ALA A 185 -4.44 1.03 -2.28
CA ALA A 185 -5.14 -0.09 -1.67
C ALA A 185 -6.52 -0.21 -2.31
N ASP A 186 -6.61 -0.90 -3.44
CA ASP A 186 -7.85 -0.95 -4.22
C ASP A 186 -8.82 -2.06 -3.76
N ASP A 187 -8.41 -2.90 -2.79
CA ASP A 187 -9.18 -4.05 -2.30
C ASP A 187 -8.69 -4.54 -0.92
N ILE A 188 -9.50 -5.36 -0.24
CA ILE A 188 -9.20 -6.12 0.99
C ILE A 188 -7.91 -6.96 0.85
N PHE A 189 -7.55 -7.38 -0.36
CA PHE A 189 -6.28 -8.08 -0.60
C PHE A 189 -5.05 -7.24 -0.25
N SER A 190 -5.16 -5.91 -0.28
CA SER A 190 -4.09 -5.00 0.15
C SER A 190 -3.62 -5.24 1.59
N LEU A 191 -4.53 -5.74 2.45
CA LEU A 191 -4.23 -6.11 3.84
C LEU A 191 -3.23 -7.26 3.96
N CYS A 192 -2.98 -8.01 2.88
CA CYS A 192 -1.94 -9.03 2.85
C CYS A 192 -0.52 -8.44 2.74
N THR A 193 -0.37 -7.16 2.38
CA THR A 193 0.93 -6.50 2.41
C THR A 193 1.43 -6.31 3.82
N PRO A 194 2.75 -6.38 4.03
CA PRO A 194 3.32 -6.01 5.32
C PRO A 194 3.07 -4.55 5.69
N TYR A 195 2.98 -3.65 4.71
CA TYR A 195 2.67 -2.23 4.90
C TYR A 195 1.27 -2.04 5.50
N HIS A 196 0.23 -2.49 4.81
CA HIS A 196 -1.15 -2.33 5.29
C HIS A 196 -1.39 -3.19 6.53
N LEU A 197 -0.95 -4.45 6.57
CA LEU A 197 -1.12 -5.30 7.76
C LEU A 197 -0.60 -4.61 9.03
N PHE A 198 0.57 -3.98 8.95
CA PHE A 198 1.13 -3.22 10.08
C PHE A 198 0.26 -2.02 10.45
N ARG A 199 -0.14 -1.19 9.47
CA ARG A 199 -0.95 0.02 9.74
C ARG A 199 -2.26 -0.33 10.43
N TYR A 200 -3.01 -1.27 9.88
CA TYR A 200 -4.30 -1.68 10.44
C TYR A 200 -4.14 -2.31 11.82
N LEU A 201 -3.13 -3.16 12.01
CA LEU A 201 -2.86 -3.75 13.31
C LEU A 201 -2.49 -2.69 14.36
N ALA A 202 -1.71 -1.67 13.99
CA ALA A 202 -1.33 -0.58 14.89
C ALA A 202 -2.54 0.26 15.32
N VAL A 203 -3.47 0.55 14.40
CA VAL A 203 -4.70 1.31 14.67
C VAL A 203 -5.72 0.49 15.48
N ILE A 204 -5.86 -0.81 15.22
CA ILE A 204 -6.74 -1.66 16.02
C ILE A 204 -6.19 -1.85 17.42
N LEU A 205 -4.87 -2.06 17.56
CA LEU A 205 -4.24 -2.21 18.87
C LEU A 205 -4.23 -0.90 19.67
N SER A 206 -4.35 0.27 19.04
CA SER A 206 -4.57 1.52 19.78
C SER A 206 -5.99 1.64 20.33
N GLY A 207 -6.94 0.82 19.85
CA GLY A 207 -8.35 0.96 20.19
C GLY A 207 -8.99 2.21 19.57
N TYR A 208 -8.33 2.82 18.58
CA TYR A 208 -8.86 3.98 17.89
C TYR A 208 -10.03 3.55 16.99
N GLN A 209 -11.15 4.25 17.09
CA GLN A 209 -12.33 4.03 16.28
C GLN A 209 -12.52 5.23 15.36
N PHE A 210 -12.55 4.98 14.05
CA PHE A 210 -12.90 6.03 13.11
C PHE A 210 -14.37 6.44 13.31
N PRO A 211 -14.71 7.72 13.12
CA PRO A 211 -16.06 8.20 13.32
C PRO A 211 -17.05 7.53 12.35
N HIS A 212 -16.66 7.37 11.08
CA HIS A 212 -17.46 6.77 10.01
C HIS A 212 -16.58 5.88 9.11
N GLU A 213 -17.18 4.95 8.36
CA GLU A 213 -16.46 3.99 7.50
C GLU A 213 -15.62 4.68 6.41
N GLN A 214 -16.19 5.70 5.76
CA GLN A 214 -15.52 6.52 4.75
C GLN A 214 -14.24 7.21 5.28
N ALA A 215 -14.24 7.63 6.55
CA ALA A 215 -13.05 8.22 7.17
C ALA A 215 -11.92 7.18 7.29
N MET A 216 -12.27 5.94 7.64
CA MET A 216 -11.29 4.86 7.68
C MET A 216 -10.73 4.56 6.30
N GLU A 217 -11.59 4.46 5.29
CA GLU A 217 -11.20 4.22 3.90
C GLU A 217 -10.29 5.33 3.37
N HIS A 218 -10.65 6.60 3.58
CA HIS A 218 -9.83 7.75 3.17
C HIS A 218 -8.39 7.69 3.74
N TYR A 219 -8.24 7.35 5.02
CA TYR A 219 -6.93 7.36 5.69
C TYR A 219 -6.16 6.04 5.56
N MET A 220 -6.85 4.90 5.49
CA MET A 220 -6.26 3.55 5.53
C MET A 220 -6.24 2.86 4.17
N GLY A 221 -7.02 3.38 3.21
CA GLY A 221 -7.16 2.91 1.84
C GLY A 221 -8.32 1.94 1.63
N VAL A 222 -8.74 1.23 2.67
CA VAL A 222 -9.83 0.24 2.62
C VAL A 222 -10.57 0.28 3.96
N TYR A 223 -11.88 0.06 3.94
CA TYR A 223 -12.59 -0.22 5.18
C TYR A 223 -12.35 -1.67 5.62
N ALA A 224 -11.74 -1.88 6.78
CA ALA A 224 -11.51 -3.21 7.32
C ALA A 224 -11.67 -3.26 8.83
N ASP A 225 -12.70 -3.95 9.29
CA ASP A 225 -12.85 -4.30 10.70
C ASP A 225 -11.83 -5.36 11.13
N PHE A 226 -11.81 -5.68 12.43
CA PHE A 226 -10.94 -6.73 12.95
C PHE A 226 -11.22 -8.11 12.33
N THR A 227 -12.47 -8.39 11.97
CA THR A 227 -12.87 -9.66 11.36
C THR A 227 -12.21 -9.85 10.00
N VAL A 228 -12.19 -8.81 9.18
CA VAL A 228 -11.55 -8.82 7.85
C VAL A 228 -10.04 -9.07 7.97
N LEU A 229 -9.39 -8.55 9.02
CA LEU A 229 -7.95 -8.77 9.25
C LEU A 229 -7.59 -10.18 9.73
N LEU A 230 -8.55 -10.98 10.21
CA LEU A 230 -8.28 -12.36 10.62
C LEU A 230 -7.76 -13.21 9.47
N GLY A 231 -8.25 -12.98 8.25
CA GLY A 231 -7.81 -13.70 7.05
C GLY A 231 -6.32 -13.50 6.76
N PRO A 232 -5.85 -12.26 6.53
CA PRO A 232 -4.44 -11.94 6.35
C PRO A 232 -3.55 -12.42 7.51
N LEU A 233 -3.99 -12.23 8.78
CA LEU A 233 -3.24 -12.68 9.95
C LEU A 233 -3.08 -14.20 10.00
N LEU A 234 -4.15 -14.95 9.69
CA LEU A 234 -4.11 -16.41 9.62
C LEU A 234 -3.21 -16.88 8.47
N LEU A 235 -3.28 -16.25 7.31
CA LEU A 235 -2.39 -16.53 6.18
C LEU A 235 -0.91 -16.35 6.55
N TRP A 236 -0.56 -15.20 7.15
CA TRP A 236 0.80 -14.92 7.59
C TRP A 236 1.27 -15.84 8.72
N SER A 237 0.36 -16.24 9.61
CA SER A 237 0.64 -17.21 10.68
C SER A 237 0.95 -18.60 10.11
N ILE A 238 0.15 -19.07 9.16
CA ILE A 238 0.38 -20.34 8.45
C ILE A 238 1.71 -20.29 7.68
N ALA A 239 1.95 -19.21 6.93
CA ALA A 239 3.20 -19.00 6.21
C ALA A 239 4.41 -18.98 7.15
N SER A 240 4.27 -18.40 8.35
CA SER A 240 5.30 -18.38 9.40
C SER A 240 5.60 -19.78 9.93
N VAL A 241 4.58 -20.61 10.17
CA VAL A 241 4.77 -22.01 10.59
C VAL A 241 5.52 -22.81 9.53
N PHE A 242 5.10 -22.71 8.26
CA PHE A 242 5.79 -23.38 7.15
C PHE A 242 7.22 -22.85 6.99
N SER A 243 7.45 -21.55 7.17
CA SER A 243 8.78 -20.93 7.15
C SER A 243 9.69 -21.50 8.25
N ILE A 244 9.19 -21.70 9.47
CA ILE A 244 9.95 -22.32 10.55
C ILE A 244 10.33 -23.76 10.20
N LEU A 245 9.36 -24.56 9.77
CA LEU A 245 9.58 -25.98 9.43
C LEU A 245 10.56 -26.12 8.25
N GLY A 246 10.36 -25.33 7.20
CA GLY A 246 11.22 -25.28 6.03
C GLY A 246 12.64 -24.81 6.38
N SER A 247 12.76 -23.74 7.17
CA SER A 247 14.04 -23.24 7.66
C SER A 247 14.81 -24.29 8.46
N LEU A 248 14.16 -25.01 9.38
CA LEU A 248 14.82 -26.04 10.18
C LEU A 248 15.32 -27.20 9.31
N TYR A 249 14.53 -27.60 8.31
CA TYR A 249 14.92 -28.61 7.34
C TYR A 249 16.13 -28.15 6.49
N LEU A 250 16.06 -26.93 5.93
CA LEU A 250 17.12 -26.33 5.13
C LEU A 250 18.41 -26.16 5.93
N LEU A 251 18.30 -25.68 7.17
CA LEU A 251 19.46 -25.50 8.07
C LEU A 251 20.18 -26.83 8.31
N LYS A 252 19.43 -27.91 8.58
CA LYS A 252 20.03 -29.23 8.75
C LYS A 252 20.78 -29.67 7.48
N GLY A 253 20.17 -29.48 6.32
CA GLY A 253 20.78 -29.82 5.03
C GLY A 253 22.06 -29.01 4.76
N ASN A 254 21.99 -27.69 4.93
CA ASN A 254 23.13 -26.79 4.71
C ASN A 254 24.27 -27.08 5.69
N MET A 255 24.00 -27.33 6.98
CA MET A 255 25.03 -27.69 7.94
C MET A 255 25.80 -28.96 7.55
N MET A 256 25.11 -29.97 7.02
CA MET A 256 25.78 -31.18 6.53
C MET A 256 26.63 -30.88 5.29
N GLN A 257 26.14 -30.03 4.40
CA GLN A 257 26.86 -29.61 3.20
C GLN A 257 28.12 -28.82 3.55
N TRP A 258 28.00 -27.75 4.35
CA TRP A 258 29.14 -26.93 4.79
C TRP A 258 30.21 -27.77 5.49
N ARG A 259 29.82 -28.80 6.25
CA ARG A 259 30.76 -29.70 6.91
C ARG A 259 31.56 -30.53 5.90
N LYS A 260 30.90 -31.14 4.90
CA LYS A 260 31.58 -31.89 3.83
C LYS A 260 32.57 -31.02 3.06
N GLU A 261 32.20 -29.77 2.83
CA GLU A 261 33.05 -28.79 2.12
C GLU A 261 34.24 -28.34 2.98
N SER A 262 34.07 -28.22 4.30
CA SER A 262 35.18 -27.90 5.22
C SER A 262 36.20 -29.04 5.34
N SER A 263 35.75 -30.30 5.33
CA SER A 263 36.67 -31.46 5.39
C SER A 263 37.56 -31.59 4.15
N THR A 264 37.10 -31.11 2.98
CA THR A 264 37.93 -31.12 1.75
C THR A 264 39.03 -30.06 1.74
N TRP A 265 39.10 -29.17 2.73
CA TRP A 265 40.16 -28.15 2.85
C TRP A 265 41.30 -28.56 3.77
N ASP A 266 41.07 -29.51 4.71
CA ASP A 266 42.07 -29.99 5.66
C ASP A 266 42.90 -31.17 5.13
N ASP A 267 42.39 -31.92 4.14
CA ASP A 267 43.15 -32.98 3.47
C ASP A 267 44.04 -32.36 2.38
N GLY A 268 45.36 -32.31 2.63
CA GLY A 268 46.38 -31.60 1.83
C GLY A 268 46.55 -32.00 0.36
N ALA A 269 45.55 -31.77 -0.48
CA ALA A 269 45.61 -31.90 -1.93
C ALA A 269 46.00 -30.56 -2.58
N LEU A 270 47.23 -30.10 -2.32
CA LEU A 270 47.82 -28.90 -2.91
C LEU A 270 48.31 -29.11 -4.37
N GLY A 271 47.67 -30.03 -5.13
CA GLY A 271 48.22 -30.52 -6.39
C GLY A 271 47.29 -30.59 -7.61
N SER A 272 45.99 -30.29 -7.51
CA SER A 272 45.10 -30.37 -8.70
C SER A 272 43.81 -29.56 -8.61
N MET A 273 43.85 -28.36 -8.03
CA MET A 273 42.73 -27.41 -8.11
C MET A 273 42.81 -26.53 -9.37
N GLU A 274 42.83 -27.15 -10.54
CA GLU A 274 42.41 -26.48 -11.78
C GLU A 274 41.19 -27.23 -12.31
N SER A 275 40.07 -26.52 -12.42
CA SER A 275 38.89 -26.83 -13.26
C SER A 275 37.71 -27.68 -12.76
N GLN A 276 37.53 -27.94 -11.45
CA GLN A 276 36.20 -28.33 -10.97
C GLN A 276 35.48 -27.13 -10.33
N PRO A 277 34.44 -26.54 -10.96
CA PRO A 277 33.59 -25.59 -10.26
C PRO A 277 33.04 -26.31 -9.03
N SER A 278 33.39 -25.81 -7.84
CA SER A 278 32.98 -26.44 -6.59
C SER A 278 31.47 -26.69 -6.65
N GLY A 279 31.03 -27.90 -6.27
CA GLY A 279 29.62 -28.30 -6.38
C GLY A 279 28.64 -27.29 -5.75
N MET A 280 29.11 -26.49 -4.80
CA MET A 280 28.42 -25.34 -4.20
C MET A 280 28.02 -24.28 -5.25
N VAL A 281 28.91 -23.89 -6.17
CA VAL A 281 28.58 -22.89 -7.19
C VAL A 281 27.44 -23.40 -8.07
N VAL A 282 27.47 -24.67 -8.49
CA VAL A 282 26.43 -25.26 -9.33
C VAL A 282 25.10 -25.44 -8.57
N HIS A 283 25.13 -25.91 -7.33
CA HIS A 283 23.93 -26.08 -6.50
C HIS A 283 23.29 -24.73 -6.14
N THR A 284 24.09 -23.73 -5.75
CA THR A 284 23.61 -22.38 -5.44
C THR A 284 23.02 -21.71 -6.69
N HIS A 285 23.67 -21.84 -7.86
CA HIS A 285 23.10 -21.34 -9.12
C HIS A 285 21.78 -22.03 -9.48
N LYS A 286 21.64 -23.34 -9.25
CA LYS A 286 20.37 -24.05 -9.47
C LYS A 286 19.27 -23.55 -8.53
N ARG A 287 19.56 -23.38 -7.23
CA ARG A 287 18.59 -22.83 -6.25
C ARG A 287 18.17 -21.41 -6.61
N ILE A 288 19.11 -20.55 -7.02
CA ILE A 288 18.83 -19.18 -7.47
C ILE A 288 17.94 -19.20 -8.71
N LYS A 289 18.22 -20.04 -9.72
CA LYS A 289 17.38 -20.16 -10.92
C LYS A 289 15.96 -20.60 -10.58
N ILE A 290 15.80 -21.58 -9.69
CA ILE A 290 14.47 -22.02 -9.22
C ILE A 290 13.76 -20.87 -8.50
N MET A 291 14.45 -20.13 -7.63
CA MET A 291 13.83 -19.03 -6.89
C MET A 291 13.44 -17.87 -7.81
N ALA A 292 14.32 -17.50 -8.74
CA ALA A 292 14.03 -16.48 -9.74
C ALA A 292 12.83 -16.89 -10.61
N MET A 293 12.76 -18.15 -11.04
CA MET A 293 11.61 -18.67 -11.78
C MET A 293 10.32 -18.62 -10.93
N LEU A 294 10.38 -19.03 -9.65
CA LEU A 294 9.22 -18.95 -8.75
C LEU A 294 8.77 -17.51 -8.53
N ILE A 295 9.68 -16.57 -8.37
CA ILE A 295 9.37 -15.15 -8.23
C ILE A 295 8.73 -14.62 -9.52
N VAL A 296 9.26 -14.96 -10.69
CA VAL A 296 8.67 -14.55 -11.98
C VAL A 296 7.28 -15.13 -12.18
N ILE A 297 7.07 -16.40 -11.81
CA ILE A 297 5.74 -17.04 -11.87
C ILE A 297 4.79 -16.37 -10.87
N LEU A 298 5.22 -16.12 -9.63
CA LEU A 298 4.44 -15.43 -8.63
C LEU A 298 4.08 -14.01 -9.09
N PHE A 299 5.04 -13.29 -9.69
CA PHE A 299 4.85 -11.96 -10.27
C PHE A 299 3.79 -12.00 -11.36
N SER A 300 3.99 -12.86 -12.35
CA SER A 300 3.05 -13.00 -13.47
C SER A 300 1.65 -13.41 -12.99
N ALA A 301 1.56 -14.34 -12.03
CA ALA A 301 0.28 -14.81 -11.51
C ALA A 301 -0.45 -13.72 -10.70
N ALA A 302 0.25 -12.98 -9.84
CA ALA A 302 -0.33 -11.88 -9.08
C ALA A 302 -0.79 -10.75 -9.99
N THR A 303 0.06 -10.32 -10.95
CA THR A 303 -0.31 -9.29 -11.92
C THR A 303 -1.53 -9.73 -12.73
N ILE A 304 -1.59 -10.97 -13.23
CA ILE A 304 -2.78 -11.48 -13.94
C ILE A 304 -4.01 -11.47 -13.03
N PHE A 305 -3.85 -11.88 -11.76
CA PHE A 305 -4.95 -11.90 -10.81
C PHE A 305 -5.49 -10.49 -10.54
N ASN A 306 -4.61 -9.52 -10.28
CA ASN A 306 -4.97 -8.14 -9.96
C ASN A 306 -5.43 -7.31 -11.17
N THR A 307 -4.83 -7.49 -12.35
CA THR A 307 -5.14 -6.64 -13.51
C THR A 307 -6.18 -7.24 -14.45
N VAL A 308 -6.37 -8.56 -14.42
CA VAL A 308 -7.30 -9.24 -15.34
C VAL A 308 -8.44 -9.89 -14.58
N LEU A 309 -8.17 -10.71 -13.57
CA LEU A 309 -9.20 -11.55 -12.96
C LEU A 309 -10.08 -10.79 -11.95
N ILE A 310 -9.50 -9.93 -11.10
CA ILE A 310 -10.27 -9.12 -10.15
C ILE A 310 -11.16 -8.12 -10.90
N PRO A 311 -10.66 -7.31 -11.86
CA PRO A 311 -11.51 -6.38 -12.60
C PRO A 311 -12.54 -7.09 -13.49
N ALA A 312 -12.22 -8.27 -14.05
CA ALA A 312 -13.21 -9.05 -14.82
C ALA A 312 -14.28 -9.72 -13.94
N GLY A 313 -13.98 -9.94 -12.66
CA GLY A 313 -14.92 -10.51 -11.67
C GLY A 313 -15.76 -9.46 -10.96
N ARG A 314 -15.25 -8.22 -10.84
CA ARG A 314 -16.08 -7.04 -10.56
C ARG A 314 -16.94 -6.83 -11.80
N GLN A 315 -18.21 -7.21 -11.72
CA GLN A 315 -19.20 -6.68 -12.66
C GLN A 315 -19.09 -5.16 -12.49
N ILE A 316 -18.47 -4.48 -13.45
CA ILE A 316 -18.54 -3.02 -13.56
C ILE A 316 -20.04 -2.75 -13.47
N PRO A 317 -20.55 -2.11 -12.41
CA PRO A 317 -21.93 -1.67 -12.40
C PRO A 317 -22.11 -0.92 -13.70
N GLU A 318 -23.02 -1.39 -14.56
CA GLU A 318 -23.38 -0.68 -15.79
C GLU A 318 -23.55 0.79 -15.40
N GLU A 319 -22.90 1.71 -16.13
CA GLU A 319 -22.98 3.15 -15.87
C GLU A 319 -24.45 3.49 -15.61
N PHE A 320 -24.76 3.81 -14.35
CA PHE A 320 -26.13 4.06 -13.97
C PHE A 320 -26.40 5.53 -14.30
N TYR A 321 -26.96 5.76 -15.48
CA TYR A 321 -27.40 7.07 -15.92
C TYR A 321 -28.57 7.52 -15.05
N LEU A 322 -28.33 8.57 -14.26
CA LEU A 322 -29.37 9.32 -13.56
C LEU A 322 -30.23 10.12 -14.54
N TYR A 323 -29.57 10.67 -15.56
CA TYR A 323 -30.22 11.42 -16.62
C TYR A 323 -29.38 11.35 -17.89
N GLN A 324 -30.05 11.13 -19.02
CA GLN A 324 -29.44 11.17 -20.35
C GLN A 324 -30.41 11.89 -21.28
N SER A 325 -29.97 13.00 -21.85
CA SER A 325 -30.72 13.71 -22.88
C SER A 325 -30.84 12.85 -24.15
N PRO A 326 -31.82 13.08 -25.04
CA PRO A 326 -31.85 12.45 -26.36
C PRO A 326 -30.56 12.65 -27.14
N GLU A 327 -30.16 11.68 -27.98
CA GLU A 327 -28.94 11.78 -28.81
C GLU A 327 -28.92 13.01 -29.74
N THR A 328 -30.09 13.55 -30.08
CA THR A 328 -30.23 14.76 -30.88
C THR A 328 -29.96 16.05 -30.08
N GLY A 329 -29.74 15.93 -28.77
CA GLY A 329 -29.56 17.01 -27.81
C GLY A 329 -30.85 17.74 -27.43
N GLU A 330 -30.71 18.58 -26.42
CA GLU A 330 -31.77 19.44 -25.87
C GLU A 330 -31.40 20.92 -26.04
N PRO A 331 -32.37 21.75 -26.49
CA PRO A 331 -32.13 23.18 -26.66
C PRO A 331 -32.15 23.88 -25.29
N ILE A 332 -31.08 24.63 -25.00
CA ILE A 332 -30.93 25.41 -23.77
C ILE A 332 -30.70 26.87 -24.11
N THR A 333 -31.53 27.74 -23.53
CA THR A 333 -31.34 29.18 -23.63
C THR A 333 -30.27 29.62 -22.63
N LEU A 334 -29.26 30.36 -23.09
CA LEU A 334 -28.24 30.94 -22.22
C LEU A 334 -28.90 31.81 -21.14
N GLY A 335 -28.37 31.75 -19.93
CA GLY A 335 -28.90 32.42 -18.76
C GLY A 335 -30.09 31.71 -18.10
N SER A 336 -30.61 30.62 -18.66
CA SER A 336 -31.65 29.81 -18.01
C SER A 336 -31.06 28.66 -17.19
N TRP A 337 -31.72 28.33 -16.07
CA TRP A 337 -31.39 27.17 -15.25
C TRP A 337 -32.09 25.93 -15.77
N MET A 338 -31.34 24.83 -15.85
CA MET A 338 -31.87 23.48 -16.07
C MET A 338 -31.59 22.66 -14.81
N TYR A 339 -32.62 22.00 -14.29
CA TYR A 339 -32.52 21.24 -13.05
C TYR A 339 -33.58 20.15 -12.99
N ASP A 340 -33.28 19.09 -12.26
CA ASP A 340 -34.24 18.06 -11.87
C ASP A 340 -33.82 17.42 -10.54
N SER A 341 -34.73 16.66 -9.93
CA SER A 341 -34.46 15.89 -8.72
C SER A 341 -34.19 14.42 -9.03
N VAL A 342 -33.32 13.82 -8.23
CA VAL A 342 -33.02 12.40 -8.26
C VAL A 342 -32.99 11.85 -6.85
N TYR A 343 -33.54 10.66 -6.67
CA TYR A 343 -33.50 9.94 -5.40
C TYR A 343 -32.34 8.94 -5.41
N ILE A 344 -31.46 9.08 -4.42
CA ILE A 344 -30.32 8.20 -4.21
C ILE A 344 -30.64 7.29 -3.04
N SER A 345 -30.66 5.98 -3.31
CA SER A 345 -30.87 4.96 -2.28
C SER A 345 -29.56 4.56 -1.61
N ASP A 346 -29.64 4.04 -0.37
CA ASP A 346 -28.48 3.49 0.37
C ASP A 346 -27.70 2.44 -0.44
N THR A 347 -28.39 1.68 -1.29
CA THR A 347 -27.76 0.63 -2.12
C THR A 347 -26.85 1.22 -3.19
N LEU A 348 -27.20 2.38 -3.75
CA LEU A 348 -26.41 3.08 -4.76
C LEU A 348 -25.17 3.74 -4.13
N LEU A 349 -25.30 4.31 -2.92
CA LEU A 349 -24.17 4.93 -2.20
C LEU A 349 -23.03 3.95 -1.91
N SER A 350 -23.35 2.69 -1.63
CA SER A 350 -22.34 1.66 -1.38
C SER A 350 -21.54 1.24 -2.63
N GLN A 351 -21.88 1.76 -3.81
CA GLN A 351 -21.31 1.33 -5.10
C GLN A 351 -20.70 2.48 -5.89
N THR A 352 -20.75 3.72 -5.40
CA THR A 352 -20.39 4.91 -6.20
C THR A 352 -19.65 5.94 -5.34
N ASP A 353 -18.50 6.43 -5.80
CA ASP A 353 -17.72 7.50 -5.13
C ASP A 353 -18.20 8.91 -5.51
N GLY A 354 -19.25 9.00 -6.33
CA GLY A 354 -19.83 10.26 -6.79
C GLY A 354 -20.50 10.12 -8.15
N PHE A 355 -21.02 11.23 -8.65
CA PHE A 355 -21.57 11.32 -10.01
C PHE A 355 -20.66 12.16 -10.91
N THR A 356 -20.76 11.88 -12.20
CA THR A 356 -20.16 12.67 -13.28
C THR A 356 -21.29 13.34 -14.05
N LEU A 357 -21.24 14.67 -14.15
CA LEU A 357 -22.00 15.42 -15.15
C LEU A 357 -21.10 15.64 -16.37
N MET A 358 -21.48 15.07 -17.50
CA MET A 358 -20.87 15.34 -18.80
C MET A 358 -21.86 16.14 -19.64
N VAL A 359 -21.42 17.30 -20.13
CA VAL A 359 -22.20 18.09 -21.09
C VAL A 359 -21.37 18.26 -22.34
N THR A 360 -21.99 17.95 -23.48
CA THR A 360 -21.43 18.09 -24.82
C THR A 360 -22.27 19.08 -25.62
N ILE A 361 -21.69 20.19 -26.06
CA ILE A 361 -22.41 21.14 -26.93
C ILE A 361 -22.42 20.58 -28.35
N LEU A 362 -23.60 20.21 -28.85
CA LEU A 362 -23.81 19.69 -30.20
C LEU A 362 -23.94 20.81 -31.23
N GLU A 363 -24.64 21.89 -30.88
CA GLU A 363 -24.81 23.07 -31.73
C GLU A 363 -24.72 24.36 -30.93
N TRP A 364 -23.97 25.33 -31.45
CA TRP A 364 -23.75 26.63 -30.79
C TRP A 364 -24.82 27.69 -31.12
N GLY A 365 -25.79 27.37 -31.99
CA GLY A 365 -26.95 28.22 -32.27
C GLY A 365 -26.65 29.68 -32.64
N GLY A 366 -25.55 29.92 -33.37
CA GLY A 366 -25.11 31.25 -33.78
C GLY A 366 -24.28 32.02 -32.75
N TYR A 367 -23.96 31.42 -31.60
CA TYR A 367 -22.99 31.97 -30.65
C TYR A 367 -21.58 32.01 -31.30
N SER A 368 -20.98 33.19 -31.34
CA SER A 368 -19.62 33.43 -31.82
C SER A 368 -18.77 34.21 -30.82
N GLY A 369 -19.09 34.11 -29.53
CA GLY A 369 -18.39 34.86 -28.48
C GLY A 369 -16.96 34.36 -28.29
N ASP A 370 -16.00 35.28 -28.35
CA ASP A 370 -14.56 34.99 -28.21
C ASP A 370 -14.18 34.62 -26.76
N ASP A 371 -14.93 35.13 -25.77
CA ASP A 371 -14.66 34.94 -24.35
C ASP A 371 -15.20 33.59 -23.79
N GLY A 372 -16.01 32.89 -24.59
CA GLY A 372 -16.55 31.57 -24.29
C GLY A 372 -17.69 31.54 -23.26
N LEU A 373 -18.34 30.39 -23.16
CA LEU A 373 -19.38 30.16 -22.17
C LEU A 373 -18.79 29.78 -20.81
N GLN A 374 -19.43 30.28 -19.77
CA GLN A 374 -19.28 29.87 -18.39
C GLN A 374 -20.39 28.89 -18.05
N VAL A 375 -20.04 27.81 -17.35
CA VAL A 375 -20.98 26.81 -16.88
C VAL A 375 -20.95 26.80 -15.37
N LYS A 376 -22.10 27.05 -14.76
CA LYS A 376 -22.34 26.76 -13.34
C LYS A 376 -23.07 25.43 -13.26
N TYR A 377 -22.62 24.54 -12.40
CA TYR A 377 -23.32 23.29 -12.15
C TYR A 377 -22.97 22.72 -10.77
N ASP A 378 -23.92 22.03 -10.17
CA ASP A 378 -23.76 21.37 -8.88
C ASP A 378 -24.92 20.37 -8.66
N MET A 379 -24.76 19.50 -7.68
CA MET A 379 -25.84 18.65 -7.16
C MET A 379 -25.92 18.79 -5.65
N VAL A 380 -27.06 19.29 -5.20
CA VAL A 380 -27.25 19.77 -3.83
C VAL A 380 -28.40 19.05 -3.15
N SER A 381 -28.32 18.89 -1.83
CA SER A 381 -29.40 18.33 -1.02
C SER A 381 -30.52 19.36 -0.83
N LEU A 382 -31.23 19.63 -1.93
CA LEU A 382 -32.40 20.51 -2.01
C LEU A 382 -33.50 19.83 -2.82
N SER A 383 -34.75 20.16 -2.51
CA SER A 383 -35.87 19.80 -3.38
C SER A 383 -36.04 20.83 -4.50
N VAL A 384 -36.67 20.42 -5.60
CA VAL A 384 -37.07 21.31 -6.71
C VAL A 384 -37.84 22.53 -6.19
N SER A 385 -38.80 22.31 -5.29
CA SER A 385 -39.60 23.41 -4.73
C SER A 385 -38.77 24.41 -3.91
N GLN A 386 -37.71 23.94 -3.23
CA GLN A 386 -36.81 24.82 -2.48
C GLN A 386 -35.97 25.66 -3.44
N PHE A 387 -35.45 25.05 -4.51
CA PHE A 387 -34.69 25.74 -5.54
C PHE A 387 -35.55 26.77 -6.30
N GLU A 388 -36.79 26.42 -6.64
CA GLU A 388 -37.74 27.32 -7.29
C GLU A 388 -38.12 28.52 -6.40
N ALA A 389 -38.19 28.33 -5.07
CA ALA A 389 -38.50 29.40 -4.12
C ALA A 389 -37.35 30.39 -3.89
N MET A 390 -36.11 30.00 -4.23
CA MET A 390 -34.94 30.87 -4.15
C MET A 390 -34.96 31.97 -5.20
N ASN A 391 -34.47 33.15 -4.84
CA ASN A 391 -34.19 34.21 -5.80
C ASN A 391 -32.91 33.88 -6.61
N GLU A 392 -32.64 34.65 -7.67
CA GLU A 392 -31.51 34.36 -8.58
C GLU A 392 -30.15 34.37 -7.87
N THR A 393 -29.94 35.29 -6.94
CA THR A 393 -28.69 35.36 -6.16
C THR A 393 -28.53 34.14 -5.25
N GLU A 394 -29.60 33.71 -4.59
CA GLU A 394 -29.59 32.51 -3.73
C GLU A 394 -29.31 31.23 -4.54
N ARG A 395 -29.85 31.12 -5.77
CA ARG A 395 -29.55 30.00 -6.67
C ARG A 395 -28.09 30.02 -7.13
N GLU A 396 -27.57 31.19 -7.44
CA GLU A 396 -26.17 31.35 -7.83
C GLU A 396 -25.19 31.03 -6.70
N ASP A 397 -25.55 31.33 -5.45
CA ASP A 397 -24.75 31.00 -4.28
C ASP A 397 -24.83 29.50 -3.92
N ALA A 398 -25.98 28.86 -4.18
CA ALA A 398 -26.19 27.43 -3.91
C ALA A 398 -25.41 26.51 -4.86
N ILE A 399 -25.05 26.96 -6.06
CA ILE A 399 -24.39 26.17 -7.11
C ILE A 399 -22.99 26.74 -7.36
N TYR A 400 -21.98 26.19 -6.68
CA TYR A 400 -20.69 26.88 -6.51
C TYR A 400 -19.55 26.50 -7.49
N PRO A 401 -19.46 25.29 -8.08
CA PRO A 401 -18.49 25.05 -9.14
C PRO A 401 -18.83 25.87 -10.39
N THR A 402 -17.93 26.77 -10.75
CA THR A 402 -17.99 27.46 -12.03
C THR A 402 -16.84 27.01 -12.92
N SER A 403 -17.15 26.31 -14.01
CA SER A 403 -16.19 26.06 -15.09
C SER A 403 -16.24 27.23 -16.09
N ARG A 404 -15.07 27.69 -16.55
CA ARG A 404 -14.95 28.78 -17.54
C ARG A 404 -14.30 28.29 -18.82
N GLY A 405 -14.74 28.82 -19.95
CA GLY A 405 -13.96 28.80 -21.20
C GLY A 405 -14.31 27.68 -22.16
N LEU A 406 -15.60 27.31 -22.24
CA LEU A 406 -16.10 26.51 -23.38
C LEU A 406 -16.22 27.44 -24.59
N THR A 407 -15.36 27.23 -25.58
CA THR A 407 -15.41 27.94 -26.86
C THR A 407 -15.65 26.94 -27.99
N PRO A 408 -16.19 27.39 -29.15
CA PRO A 408 -16.37 26.53 -30.32
C PRO A 408 -15.09 25.81 -30.78
N ASP A 409 -13.92 26.38 -30.48
CA ASP A 409 -12.60 25.86 -30.87
C ASP A 409 -11.96 24.90 -29.85
N ARG A 410 -12.60 24.65 -28.70
CA ARG A 410 -12.12 23.73 -27.66
C ARG A 410 -13.08 22.54 -27.54
N PRO A 411 -12.60 21.35 -27.13
CA PRO A 411 -13.49 20.22 -26.88
C PRO A 411 -14.55 20.65 -25.87
N ALA A 412 -15.81 20.61 -26.31
CA ALA A 412 -16.98 21.01 -25.54
C ALA A 412 -17.36 19.95 -24.50
N THR A 413 -16.37 19.31 -23.88
CA THR A 413 -16.52 18.25 -22.90
C THR A 413 -15.72 18.67 -21.68
N GLY A 414 -16.43 19.19 -20.67
CA GLY A 414 -15.80 19.50 -19.38
C GLY A 414 -15.55 18.20 -18.59
N PRO A 415 -14.42 18.05 -17.87
CA PRO A 415 -14.31 17.00 -16.88
C PRO A 415 -15.39 17.23 -15.82
N GLY A 416 -16.24 16.24 -15.60
CA GLY A 416 -17.27 16.31 -14.57
C GLY A 416 -16.62 16.50 -13.20
N VAL A 417 -17.12 17.45 -12.42
CA VAL A 417 -16.76 17.57 -11.01
C VAL A 417 -17.43 16.42 -10.30
N GLN A 418 -16.59 15.58 -9.71
CA GLN A 418 -17.03 14.52 -8.82
C GLN A 418 -17.44 15.16 -7.50
N HIS A 419 -18.72 15.01 -7.14
CA HIS A 419 -19.22 15.38 -5.82
C HIS A 419 -19.44 14.11 -5.00
N SER A 420 -18.96 14.12 -3.76
CA SER A 420 -19.28 13.06 -2.80
C SER A 420 -20.74 13.20 -2.37
N ILE A 421 -21.40 12.06 -2.22
CA ILE A 421 -22.77 11.99 -1.72
C ILE A 421 -22.69 11.21 -0.42
N ASP A 422 -22.95 11.90 0.68
CA ASP A 422 -22.68 11.36 2.01
C ASP A 422 -23.88 10.57 2.58
N ASP A 423 -25.10 10.84 2.10
CA ASP A 423 -26.34 10.29 2.64
C ASP A 423 -27.37 9.91 1.55
N ALA A 424 -28.26 8.96 1.86
CA ALA A 424 -29.38 8.63 0.99
C ALA A 424 -30.45 9.70 1.09
N GLY A 425 -30.98 10.13 -0.06
CA GLY A 425 -31.87 11.27 -0.08
C GLY A 425 -32.29 11.71 -1.47
N THR A 426 -33.12 12.75 -1.50
CA THR A 426 -33.44 13.45 -2.75
C THR A 426 -32.45 14.58 -2.92
N TYR A 427 -31.79 14.59 -4.07
CA TYR A 427 -30.84 15.60 -4.46
C TYR A 427 -31.37 16.30 -5.72
N LEU A 428 -31.03 17.58 -5.87
CA LEU A 428 -31.31 18.37 -7.05
C LEU A 428 -29.99 18.61 -7.78
N TRP A 429 -29.92 18.18 -9.04
CA TRP A 429 -28.86 18.63 -9.94
C TRP A 429 -29.35 19.89 -10.65
N ALA A 430 -28.46 20.86 -10.83
CA ALA A 430 -28.76 22.07 -11.57
C ALA A 430 -27.54 22.50 -12.38
N PHE A 431 -27.78 23.07 -13.56
CA PHE A 431 -26.74 23.74 -14.32
C PHE A 431 -27.29 24.92 -15.13
N ARG A 432 -26.38 25.85 -15.47
CA ARG A 432 -26.66 27.06 -16.23
C ARG A 432 -25.46 27.46 -17.06
N PHE A 433 -25.72 27.77 -18.33
CA PHE A 433 -24.75 28.37 -19.23
C PHE A 433 -24.91 29.89 -19.23
N THR A 434 -23.84 30.65 -19.01
CA THR A 434 -23.82 32.10 -19.15
C THR A 434 -22.76 32.52 -20.15
N ASP A 435 -23.06 33.54 -20.95
CA ASP A 435 -22.06 34.19 -21.79
C ASP A 435 -21.23 35.12 -20.91
N THR A 436 -19.92 34.90 -20.89
CA THR A 436 -18.97 35.70 -20.10
C THR A 436 -18.91 37.17 -20.55
N SER A 437 -19.22 37.43 -21.82
CA SER A 437 -19.19 38.77 -22.41
C SER A 437 -20.52 39.53 -22.28
N ASN A 438 -21.63 38.81 -22.13
CA ASN A 438 -22.97 39.38 -22.00
C ASN A 438 -23.96 38.41 -21.36
N GLU A 439 -24.07 38.46 -20.03
CA GLU A 439 -24.96 37.60 -19.23
C GLU A 439 -26.45 37.69 -19.62
N THR A 440 -26.85 38.71 -20.39
CA THR A 440 -28.25 38.92 -20.83
C THR A 440 -28.54 38.42 -22.24
N ALA A 441 -27.57 37.82 -22.93
CA ALA A 441 -27.75 37.33 -24.29
C ALA A 441 -28.60 36.04 -24.34
N ALA A 442 -29.74 36.09 -25.02
CA ALA A 442 -30.66 34.97 -25.17
C ALA A 442 -30.33 34.11 -26.41
N TYR A 443 -29.11 33.57 -26.49
CA TYR A 443 -28.79 32.55 -27.50
C TYR A 443 -29.32 31.19 -27.05
N THR A 444 -29.65 30.31 -28.01
CA THR A 444 -30.03 28.92 -27.71
C THR A 444 -28.96 27.99 -28.24
N ILE A 445 -28.35 27.20 -27.37
CA ILE A 445 -27.41 26.13 -27.73
C ILE A 445 -28.12 24.79 -27.67
N VAL A 446 -27.65 23.79 -28.41
CA VAL A 446 -28.12 22.40 -28.30
C VAL A 446 -27.05 21.60 -27.58
N VAL A 447 -27.40 20.96 -26.48
CA VAL A 447 -26.46 20.19 -25.67
C VAL A 447 -26.93 18.75 -25.48
N PHE A 448 -25.98 17.85 -25.38
CA PHE A 448 -26.16 16.48 -24.92
C PHE A 448 -25.63 16.39 -23.49
N ILE A 449 -26.45 15.92 -22.57
CA ILE A 449 -26.18 15.89 -21.13
C ILE A 449 -26.26 14.44 -20.67
N GLU A 450 -25.25 14.03 -19.93
CA GLU A 450 -25.18 12.75 -19.25
C GLU A 450 -24.85 12.99 -17.79
N ILE A 451 -25.70 12.49 -16.90
CA ILE A 451 -25.45 12.43 -15.47
C ILE A 451 -25.43 10.97 -15.12
N TYR A 452 -24.29 10.45 -14.70
CA TYR A 452 -24.15 9.04 -14.35
C TYR A 452 -23.28 8.88 -13.11
N PHE A 453 -23.47 7.78 -12.40
CA PHE A 453 -22.58 7.41 -11.32
C PHE A 453 -21.28 6.82 -11.86
N ASN A 454 -20.15 7.27 -11.32
CA ASN A 454 -18.91 6.52 -11.50
C ASN A 454 -18.94 5.35 -10.51
N PRO A 455 -18.96 4.10 -10.97
CA PRO A 455 -18.78 2.98 -10.07
C PRO A 455 -17.37 3.00 -9.46
N VAL A 456 -17.26 2.55 -8.21
CA VAL A 456 -16.00 2.35 -7.48
C VAL A 456 -15.22 1.15 -7.99
#